data_AF-A0A0B1TIE4-F1
#
_entry.id   AF-A0A0B1TIE4-F1
#
_cell.length_a   1.000
_cell.length_b   1.000
_cell.length_c   1.000
_cell.angle_alpha   90.00
_cell.angle_beta   90.00
_cell.angle_gamma   90.00
#
_symmetry.space_group_name_H-M   'P 1'
#
loop_
_entity.id
_entity.type
_entity.pdbx_description
1 polymer ?
#
loop_
_entity_poly.entity_id
_entity_poly.type
_entity_poly.pdbx_seq_one_letter_code
_entity_poly.pdbx_strand_id
1 'polypeptide(L)'
;MPRSLQSTEVPELYKLLLSSSADHHNQEREWILTLISEGLIEPMDYNVLQNRSGIKLMLSLFPTCMVDMVARRLILNTLKAAVQMPSVAHDLFYRMNLHSWIASVIDNRLLSAWEQCYLGQIYSLLIANERKHQRHSSPETPECRFKVANVTAQMATRKVMSVMESLKDKPIAAENIRLMQSTLDAKWRPKKKRV
;
A
#
# COMPACT_ATOMS: atom_id res chain seq x y z
N MET A 1 0.63 20.46 27.27
CA MET A 1 0.62 18.98 27.30
C MET A 1 -0.37 18.51 26.24
N PRO A 2 0.08 17.91 25.13
CA PRO A 2 -0.85 17.38 24.13
C PRO A 2 -1.57 16.17 24.74
N ARG A 3 -2.90 16.14 24.62
CA ARG A 3 -3.72 15.02 25.07
C ARG A 3 -3.38 13.81 24.23
N SER A 4 -2.78 12.80 24.86
CA SER A 4 -2.73 11.45 24.33
C SER A 4 -4.16 10.98 24.06
N LEU A 5 -4.40 10.43 22.87
CA LEU A 5 -5.64 9.77 22.48
C LEU A 5 -5.90 8.60 23.44
N GLN A 6 -6.62 8.86 24.54
CA GLN A 6 -7.04 7.81 25.47
C GLN A 6 -8.14 6.97 24.82
N SER A 7 -7.92 5.67 24.87
CA SER A 7 -8.47 4.63 24.02
C SER A 7 -9.78 4.04 24.54
N THR A 8 -10.88 4.78 24.50
CA THR A 8 -12.20 4.19 24.82
C THR A 8 -13.40 4.75 24.03
N GLU A 9 -13.25 5.87 23.35
CA GLU A 9 -14.35 6.52 22.59
C GLU A 9 -14.03 6.70 21.10
N VAL A 10 -13.09 5.92 20.55
CA VAL A 10 -12.97 5.84 19.09
C VAL A 10 -14.15 4.97 18.62
N PRO A 11 -15.11 5.48 17.83
CA PRO A 11 -16.14 4.64 17.24
C PRO A 11 -15.46 3.44 16.61
N GLU A 12 -15.96 2.22 16.87
CA GLU A 12 -15.34 1.00 16.35
C GLU A 12 -15.08 1.21 14.86
N LEU A 13 -13.82 1.33 14.47
CA LEU A 13 -13.38 1.65 13.11
C LEU A 13 -14.15 0.83 12.05
N TYR A 14 -14.46 -0.41 12.40
CA TYR A 14 -15.32 -1.34 11.67
C TYR A 14 -16.75 -0.82 11.44
N LYS A 15 -17.42 -0.34 12.48
CA LYS A 15 -18.80 0.18 12.43
C LYS A 15 -18.92 1.34 11.45
N LEU A 16 -17.96 2.25 11.42
CA LEU A 16 -18.00 3.39 10.50
C LEU A 16 -17.55 3.01 9.09
N LEU A 17 -16.47 2.22 8.94
CA LEU A 17 -16.01 1.78 7.62
C LEU A 17 -17.05 0.91 6.89
N LEU A 18 -17.74 0.06 7.64
CA LEU A 18 -18.75 -0.88 7.16
C LEU A 18 -20.16 -0.45 7.57
N SER A 19 -20.39 0.86 7.77
CA SER A 19 -21.68 1.37 8.21
C SER A 19 -22.80 0.87 7.33
N SER A 20 -23.84 0.34 7.98
CA SER A 20 -25.09 -0.10 7.35
C SER A 20 -26.19 0.97 7.48
N SER A 21 -25.83 2.20 7.86
CA SER A 21 -26.77 3.31 7.96
C SER A 21 -27.38 3.60 6.58
N ALA A 22 -28.71 3.48 6.46
CA ALA A 22 -29.39 3.66 5.19
C ALA A 22 -29.10 5.04 4.57
N ASP A 23 -29.03 6.08 5.40
CA ASP A 23 -28.92 7.47 4.95
C ASP A 23 -27.49 8.02 5.03
N HIS A 24 -26.64 7.50 5.92
CA HIS A 24 -25.34 8.13 6.24
C HIS A 24 -24.11 7.24 5.99
N HIS A 25 -24.26 6.01 5.49
CA HIS A 25 -23.15 5.07 5.34
C HIS A 25 -21.95 5.62 4.54
N ASN A 26 -22.20 6.36 3.45
CA ASN A 26 -21.12 6.95 2.66
C ASN A 26 -20.41 8.10 3.38
N GLN A 27 -21.18 8.98 4.04
CA GLN A 27 -20.63 10.13 4.76
C GLN A 27 -19.81 9.70 5.98
N GLU A 28 -20.29 8.73 6.74
CA GLU A 28 -19.57 8.15 7.88
C GLU A 28 -18.27 7.47 7.43
N ARG A 29 -18.32 6.73 6.32
CA ARG A 29 -17.15 6.06 5.74
C ARG A 29 -16.13 7.07 5.22
N GLU A 30 -16.56 8.09 4.50
CA GLU A 30 -15.70 9.16 4.00
C GLU A 30 -15.04 9.90 5.17
N TRP A 31 -15.80 10.22 6.22
CA TRP A 31 -15.29 10.91 7.38
C TRP A 31 -14.19 10.10 8.09
N ILE A 32 -14.43 8.81 8.36
CA ILE A 32 -13.42 7.99 9.02
C ILE A 32 -12.20 7.74 8.12
N LEU A 33 -12.38 7.57 6.81
CA LEU A 33 -11.27 7.39 5.87
C LEU A 33 -10.43 8.68 5.73
N THR A 34 -11.07 9.85 5.80
CA THR A 34 -10.38 11.14 5.81
C THR A 34 -9.53 11.27 7.06
N LEU A 35 -10.10 10.99 8.23
CA LEU A 35 -9.37 11.02 9.51
C LEU A 35 -8.16 10.08 9.50
N ILE A 36 -8.31 8.87 8.96
CA ILE A 36 -7.20 7.92 8.82
C ILE A 36 -6.14 8.44 7.85
N SER A 37 -6.56 8.92 6.69
CA SER A 37 -5.64 9.39 5.64
C SER A 37 -4.82 10.60 6.09
N GLU A 38 -5.40 11.49 6.90
CA GLU A 38 -4.72 12.67 7.42
C GLU A 38 -3.94 12.38 8.71
N GLY A 39 -4.37 11.42 9.51
CA GLY A 39 -3.73 11.04 10.76
C GLY A 39 -2.56 10.07 10.63
N LEU A 40 -2.33 9.48 9.44
CA LEU A 40 -1.22 8.56 9.20
C LEU A 40 0.07 9.33 8.85
N ILE A 41 0.79 9.81 9.87
CA ILE A 41 1.96 10.69 9.71
C ILE A 41 3.27 9.94 10.01
N GLU A 42 3.27 9.13 11.06
CA GLU A 42 4.43 8.41 11.56
C GLU A 42 4.20 6.88 11.63
N PRO A 43 5.26 6.07 11.73
CA PRO A 43 5.12 4.62 11.87
C PRO A 43 4.32 4.17 13.10
N MET A 44 4.25 5.01 14.14
CA MET A 44 3.42 4.71 15.32
C MET A 44 1.92 4.78 14.99
N ASP A 45 1.50 5.72 14.15
CA ASP A 45 0.11 5.84 13.72
C ASP A 45 -0.31 4.62 12.90
N TYR A 46 0.60 4.11 12.06
CA TYR A 46 0.41 2.84 11.35
C TYR A 46 0.17 1.68 12.33
N ASN A 47 0.94 1.59 13.42
CA ASN A 47 0.77 0.51 14.40
C ASN A 47 -0.61 0.57 15.07
N VAL A 48 -1.11 1.76 15.41
CA VAL A 48 -2.45 1.94 15.97
C VAL A 48 -3.52 1.46 14.98
N LEU A 49 -3.38 1.84 13.72
CA LEU A 49 -4.29 1.42 12.64
C LEU A 49 -4.24 -0.10 12.39
N GLN A 50 -3.04 -0.66 12.38
CA GLN A 50 -2.79 -2.08 12.12
C GLN A 50 -3.30 -2.97 13.27
N ASN A 51 -3.15 -2.54 14.53
CA ASN A 51 -3.66 -3.25 15.70
C ASN A 51 -5.20 -3.40 15.68
N ARG A 52 -5.89 -2.55 14.93
CA ARG A 52 -7.34 -2.62 14.73
C ARG A 52 -7.72 -3.24 13.38
N SER A 53 -6.79 -3.91 12.70
CA SER A 53 -6.92 -4.42 11.33
C SER A 53 -7.35 -3.39 10.28
N GLY A 54 -7.11 -2.10 10.52
CA GLY A 54 -7.60 -1.01 9.67
C GLY A 54 -7.10 -1.13 8.22
N ILE A 55 -5.82 -1.44 8.04
CA ILE A 55 -5.25 -1.69 6.70
C ILE A 55 -5.95 -2.88 6.04
N LYS A 56 -6.07 -4.01 6.75
CA LYS A 56 -6.70 -5.23 6.21
C LYS A 56 -8.12 -4.99 5.75
N LEU A 57 -8.90 -4.21 6.51
CA LEU A 57 -10.25 -3.82 6.14
C LEU A 57 -10.26 -2.96 4.87
N MET A 58 -9.42 -1.92 4.81
CA MET A 58 -9.33 -1.06 3.63
C MET A 58 -8.94 -1.85 2.37
N LEU A 59 -7.98 -2.78 2.47
CA LEU A 59 -7.60 -3.66 1.36
C LEU A 59 -8.75 -4.57 0.91
N SER A 60 -9.57 -5.04 1.85
CA SER A 60 -10.73 -5.90 1.56
C SER A 60 -11.89 -5.12 0.95
N LEU A 61 -12.07 -3.87 1.39
CA LEU A 61 -13.16 -3.00 0.97
C LEU A 61 -12.91 -2.38 -0.42
N PHE A 62 -11.67 -2.00 -0.71
CA PHE A 62 -11.28 -1.30 -1.94
C PHE A 62 -11.79 -1.91 -3.26
N PRO A 63 -11.65 -3.24 -3.53
CA PRO A 63 -12.08 -3.82 -4.80
C PRO A 63 -13.60 -4.02 -4.91
N THR A 64 -14.36 -3.76 -3.85
CA THR A 64 -15.80 -4.00 -3.82
C THR A 64 -16.58 -2.88 -4.53
N CYS A 65 -17.82 -3.17 -4.92
CA CYS A 65 -18.76 -2.16 -5.40
C CYS A 65 -19.38 -1.32 -4.28
N MET A 66 -19.07 -1.63 -3.02
CA MET A 66 -19.64 -0.95 -1.84
C MET A 66 -19.01 0.43 -1.58
N VAL A 67 -17.86 0.71 -2.19
CA VAL A 67 -17.15 1.99 -2.06
C VAL A 67 -17.23 2.79 -3.34
N ASP A 68 -17.53 4.07 -3.15
CA ASP A 68 -17.44 5.08 -4.19
C ASP A 68 -15.98 5.48 -4.48
N MET A 69 -15.82 6.35 -5.48
CA MET A 69 -14.51 6.86 -5.89
C MET A 69 -13.82 7.68 -4.80
N VAL A 70 -14.58 8.35 -3.92
CA VAL A 70 -14.03 9.19 -2.85
C VAL A 70 -13.39 8.31 -1.79
N ALA A 71 -14.11 7.28 -1.31
CA ALA A 71 -13.60 6.30 -0.38
C ALA A 71 -12.38 5.55 -0.93
N ARG A 72 -12.42 5.13 -2.21
CA ARG A 72 -11.25 4.49 -2.85
C ARG A 72 -10.04 5.42 -2.90
N ARG A 73 -10.24 6.70 -3.23
CA ARG A 73 -9.16 7.70 -3.23
C ARG A 73 -8.55 7.88 -1.85
N LEU A 74 -9.35 7.92 -0.79
CA LEU A 74 -8.85 8.04 0.59
C LEU A 74 -8.08 6.79 1.03
N ILE A 75 -8.55 5.59 0.66
CA ILE A 75 -7.80 4.34 0.88
C ILE A 75 -6.45 4.40 0.17
N LEU A 76 -6.43 4.82 -1.10
CA LEU A 76 -5.21 4.93 -1.88
C LEU A 76 -4.25 5.97 -1.29
N ASN A 77 -4.73 7.12 -0.82
CA ASN A 77 -3.91 8.11 -0.13
C ASN A 77 -3.28 7.56 1.14
N THR A 78 -4.07 6.83 1.93
CA THR A 78 -3.60 6.16 3.14
C THR A 78 -2.50 5.15 2.81
N LEU A 79 -2.71 4.30 1.80
CA LEU A 79 -1.69 3.34 1.35
C LEU A 79 -0.43 4.04 0.84
N LYS A 80 -0.58 5.16 0.12
CA LYS A 80 0.57 5.94 -0.37
C LYS A 80 1.39 6.52 0.79
N ALA A 81 0.74 7.14 1.76
CA ALA A 81 1.39 7.65 2.97
C ALA A 81 2.12 6.52 3.72
N ALA A 82 1.46 5.37 3.86
CA ALA A 82 2.04 4.20 4.50
C ALA A 82 3.32 3.70 3.79
N VAL A 83 3.29 3.53 2.45
CA VAL A 83 4.45 3.05 1.71
C VAL A 83 5.57 4.08 1.58
N GLN A 84 5.33 5.36 1.86
CA GLN A 84 6.39 6.37 1.91
C GLN A 84 7.30 6.19 3.13
N MET A 85 6.80 5.61 4.22
CA MET A 85 7.58 5.28 5.41
C MET A 85 8.32 3.93 5.22
N PRO A 86 9.67 3.88 5.20
CA PRO A 86 10.40 2.66 4.85
C PRO A 86 10.14 1.44 5.75
N SER A 87 9.98 1.66 7.06
CA SER A 87 9.66 0.59 8.02
C SER A 87 8.26 0.02 7.80
N VAL A 88 7.29 0.89 7.52
CA VAL A 88 5.90 0.52 7.22
C VAL A 88 5.79 -0.18 5.86
N ALA A 89 6.50 0.32 4.84
CA ALA A 89 6.56 -0.32 3.53
C ALA A 89 7.08 -1.77 3.62
N HIS A 90 8.10 -2.01 4.43
CA HIS A 90 8.62 -3.35 4.69
C HIS A 90 7.58 -4.26 5.37
N ASP A 91 6.88 -3.76 6.39
CA ASP A 91 5.80 -4.49 7.07
C ASP A 91 4.65 -4.81 6.10
N LEU A 92 4.22 -3.83 5.30
CA LEU A 92 3.19 -4.00 4.26
C LEU A 92 3.59 -5.01 3.19
N PHE A 93 4.87 -5.04 2.80
CA PHE A 93 5.37 -6.01 1.83
C PHE A 93 5.30 -7.43 2.38
N TYR A 94 5.82 -7.68 3.58
CA TYR A 94 5.96 -9.03 4.14
C TYR A 94 4.72 -9.55 4.85
N ARG A 95 4.10 -8.74 5.71
CA ARG A 95 3.00 -9.19 6.57
C ARG A 95 1.64 -9.00 5.91
N MET A 96 1.48 -7.93 5.13
CA MET A 96 0.23 -7.64 4.42
C MET A 96 0.21 -8.14 2.98
N ASN A 97 1.35 -8.64 2.47
CA ASN A 97 1.50 -9.12 1.09
C ASN A 97 1.01 -8.08 0.06
N LEU A 98 1.25 -6.79 0.33
CA LEU A 98 0.64 -5.68 -0.41
C LEU A 98 0.98 -5.72 -1.90
N HIS A 99 2.17 -6.19 -2.26
CA HIS A 99 2.59 -6.34 -3.65
C HIS A 99 1.69 -7.31 -4.43
N SER A 100 1.37 -8.47 -3.83
CA SER A 100 0.48 -9.46 -4.43
C SER A 100 -0.97 -8.97 -4.44
N TRP A 101 -1.40 -8.28 -3.38
CA TRP A 101 -2.74 -7.68 -3.35
C TRP A 101 -2.92 -6.65 -4.47
N ILE A 102 -1.97 -5.73 -4.67
CA ILE A 102 -2.03 -4.75 -5.77
C ILE A 102 -2.13 -5.48 -7.11
N ALA A 103 -1.27 -6.48 -7.35
CA ALA A 103 -1.31 -7.27 -8.59
C ALA A 103 -2.67 -7.97 -8.82
N SER A 104 -3.38 -8.35 -7.75
CA SER A 104 -4.69 -8.99 -7.83
C SER A 104 -5.84 -8.03 -8.14
N VAL A 105 -5.77 -6.77 -7.68
CA VAL A 105 -6.89 -5.81 -7.80
C VAL A 105 -6.71 -4.79 -8.93
N ILE A 106 -5.49 -4.59 -9.43
CA ILE A 106 -5.19 -3.50 -10.40
C ILE A 106 -5.94 -3.63 -11.74
N ASP A 107 -6.35 -4.83 -12.11
CA ASP A 107 -7.10 -5.12 -13.34
C ASP A 107 -8.62 -5.22 -13.09
N ASN A 108 -9.09 -4.76 -11.92
CA ASN A 108 -10.50 -4.77 -11.59
C ASN A 108 -11.25 -3.74 -12.46
N ARG A 109 -12.30 -4.21 -13.15
CA ARG A 109 -13.13 -3.41 -14.07
C ARG A 109 -13.85 -2.24 -13.40
N LEU A 110 -13.98 -2.26 -12.08
CA LEU A 110 -14.56 -1.16 -11.30
C LEU A 110 -13.61 0.01 -11.10
N LEU A 111 -12.32 -0.14 -11.43
CA LEU A 111 -11.31 0.90 -11.27
C LEU A 111 -11.20 1.76 -12.51
N SER A 112 -11.13 3.07 -12.29
CA SER A 112 -10.75 4.05 -13.30
C SER A 112 -9.27 3.94 -13.66
N ALA A 113 -8.90 4.41 -14.85
CA ALA A 113 -7.50 4.51 -15.27
C ALA A 113 -6.65 5.33 -14.27
N TRP A 114 -7.24 6.32 -13.60
CA TRP A 114 -6.57 7.10 -12.55
C TRP A 114 -6.24 6.24 -11.33
N GLU A 115 -7.21 5.47 -10.81
CA GLU A 115 -6.98 4.56 -9.67
C GLU A 115 -5.94 3.49 -10.01
N GLN A 116 -5.97 2.95 -11.23
CA GLN A 116 -4.97 2.00 -11.72
C GLN A 116 -3.57 2.63 -11.77
N CYS A 117 -3.43 3.82 -12.34
CA CYS A 117 -2.15 4.55 -12.36
C CYS A 117 -1.64 4.87 -10.95
N TYR A 118 -2.55 5.23 -10.03
CA TYR A 118 -2.18 5.55 -8.66
C TYR A 118 -1.75 4.30 -7.87
N LEU A 119 -2.41 3.17 -8.07
CA LEU A 119 -1.94 1.86 -7.58
C LEU A 119 -0.56 1.51 -8.13
N GLY A 120 -0.31 1.76 -9.42
CA GLY A 120 1.02 1.58 -10.03
C GLY A 120 2.08 2.46 -9.36
N GLN A 121 1.73 3.68 -8.96
CA GLN A 121 2.64 4.57 -8.23
C GLN A 121 2.93 4.04 -6.82
N ILE A 122 1.90 3.63 -6.07
CA ILE A 122 2.04 3.01 -4.74
C ILE A 122 2.91 1.75 -4.84
N TYR A 123 2.67 0.91 -5.84
CA TYR A 123 3.45 -0.29 -6.09
C TYR A 123 4.92 0.03 -6.34
N SER A 124 5.21 1.01 -7.19
CA SER A 124 6.58 1.45 -7.50
C SER A 124 7.32 1.92 -6.23
N LEU A 125 6.64 2.69 -5.37
CA LEU A 125 7.19 3.12 -4.08
C LEU A 125 7.44 1.95 -3.13
N LEU A 126 6.48 1.02 -3.04
CA LEU A 126 6.57 -0.18 -2.19
C LEU A 126 7.80 -1.01 -2.53
N ILE A 127 7.97 -1.39 -3.80
CA ILE A 127 9.10 -2.24 -4.21
C ILE A 127 10.44 -1.50 -4.09
N ALA A 128 10.46 -0.19 -4.30
CA ALA A 128 11.67 0.62 -4.15
C ALA A 128 12.12 0.69 -2.68
N ASN A 129 11.18 0.88 -1.75
CA ASN A 129 11.46 0.89 -0.32
C ASN A 129 11.83 -0.50 0.20
N GLU A 130 11.13 -1.54 -0.24
CA GLU A 130 11.46 -2.91 0.12
C GLU A 130 12.87 -3.30 -0.36
N ARG A 131 13.23 -2.98 -1.60
CA ARG A 131 14.60 -3.18 -2.11
C ARG A 131 15.63 -2.43 -1.28
N LYS A 132 15.37 -1.17 -0.91
CA LYS A 132 16.27 -0.37 -0.05
C LYS A 132 16.42 -1.02 1.32
N HIS A 133 15.34 -1.54 1.90
CA HIS A 133 15.36 -2.26 3.17
C HIS A 133 16.27 -3.49 3.08
N GLN A 134 16.05 -4.36 2.08
CA GLN A 134 16.87 -5.56 1.85
C GLN A 134 18.36 -5.26 1.65
N ARG A 135 18.67 -4.11 1.02
CA ARG A 135 20.05 -3.65 0.84
C ARG A 135 20.78 -3.30 2.14
N HIS A 136 20.04 -2.93 3.17
CA HIS A 136 20.55 -2.47 4.48
C HIS A 136 20.35 -3.52 5.58
N SER A 137 19.70 -4.64 5.28
CA SER A 137 19.52 -5.75 6.22
C SER A 137 20.86 -6.35 6.67
N SER A 138 20.88 -6.88 7.89
CA SER A 138 22.05 -7.53 8.50
C SER A 138 22.58 -8.66 7.61
N PRO A 139 23.92 -8.88 7.55
CA PRO A 139 24.52 -10.03 6.87
C PRO A 139 24.02 -11.39 7.39
N GLU A 140 23.51 -11.43 8.63
CA GLU A 140 22.93 -12.63 9.25
C GLU A 140 21.54 -12.99 8.70
N THR A 141 20.92 -12.10 7.92
CA THR A 141 19.62 -12.36 7.31
C THR A 141 19.78 -13.48 6.26
N PRO A 142 18.96 -14.54 6.30
CA PRO A 142 19.10 -15.67 5.40
C PRO A 142 19.02 -15.26 3.92
N GLU A 143 19.94 -15.78 3.09
CA GLU A 143 19.98 -15.46 1.65
C GLU A 143 18.65 -15.74 0.93
N CYS A 144 17.92 -16.77 1.38
CA CYS A 144 16.63 -17.15 0.82
C CYS A 144 15.58 -16.04 0.95
N ARG A 145 15.63 -15.21 2.00
CA ARG A 145 14.66 -14.12 2.22
C ARG A 145 14.72 -13.09 1.08
N PHE A 146 15.93 -12.66 0.72
CA PHE A 146 16.13 -11.71 -0.38
C PHE A 146 15.72 -12.28 -1.74
N LYS A 147 16.00 -13.58 -1.95
CA LYS A 147 15.62 -14.29 -3.19
C LYS A 147 14.11 -14.37 -3.30
N VAL A 148 13.41 -14.77 -2.25
CA VAL A 148 11.95 -14.86 -2.21
C VAL A 148 11.33 -13.49 -2.47
N ALA A 149 11.74 -12.44 -1.74
CA ALA A 149 11.19 -11.10 -1.93
C ALA A 149 11.40 -10.58 -3.36
N ASN A 150 12.58 -10.79 -3.95
CA ASN A 150 12.84 -10.41 -5.33
C ASN A 150 11.96 -11.20 -6.32
N VAL A 151 11.85 -12.52 -6.16
CA VAL A 151 11.04 -13.37 -7.05
C VAL A 151 9.56 -13.00 -6.95
N THR A 152 9.01 -12.81 -5.75
CA THR A 152 7.60 -12.43 -5.59
C THR A 152 7.33 -11.02 -6.12
N ALA A 153 8.25 -10.07 -5.91
CA ALA A 153 8.18 -8.75 -6.52
C ALA A 153 8.22 -8.84 -8.05
N GLN A 154 9.09 -9.64 -8.64
CA GLN A 154 9.13 -9.83 -10.11
C GLN A 154 7.82 -10.40 -10.65
N MET A 155 7.23 -11.39 -9.97
CA MET A 155 5.94 -11.96 -10.38
C MET A 155 4.81 -10.93 -10.35
N ALA A 156 4.67 -10.20 -9.23
CA ALA A 156 3.67 -9.16 -9.08
C ALA A 156 3.90 -8.00 -10.09
N THR A 157 5.15 -7.60 -10.30
CA THR A 157 5.51 -6.52 -11.21
C THR A 157 5.11 -6.84 -12.65
N ARG A 158 5.25 -8.09 -13.11
CA ARG A 158 4.79 -8.48 -14.46
C ARG A 158 3.30 -8.21 -14.66
N LYS A 159 2.46 -8.54 -13.68
CA LYS A 159 1.02 -8.27 -13.76
C LYS A 159 0.73 -6.77 -13.72
N VAL A 160 1.37 -6.03 -12.81
CA VAL A 160 1.19 -4.58 -12.69
C VAL A 160 1.63 -3.86 -13.97
N MET A 161 2.81 -4.19 -14.50
CA MET A 161 3.32 -3.63 -15.76
C MET A 161 2.40 -3.92 -16.94
N SER A 162 1.85 -5.13 -17.04
CA SER A 162 0.90 -5.47 -18.11
C SER A 162 -0.31 -4.54 -18.12
N VAL A 163 -0.82 -4.13 -16.95
CA VAL A 163 -1.92 -3.15 -16.88
C VAL A 163 -1.42 -1.74 -17.20
N MET A 164 -0.25 -1.34 -16.70
CA MET A 164 0.32 -0.02 -17.03
C MET A 164 0.60 0.13 -18.53
N GLU A 165 1.01 -0.92 -19.23
CA GLU A 165 1.26 -0.90 -20.68
C GLU A 165 -0.02 -0.62 -21.49
N SER A 166 -1.17 -1.12 -21.01
CA SER A 166 -2.48 -0.78 -21.61
C SER A 166 -2.86 0.69 -21.43
N LEU A 167 -2.24 1.38 -20.47
CA LEU A 167 -2.44 2.79 -20.14
C LEU A 167 -1.24 3.67 -20.48
N LYS A 168 -0.32 3.20 -21.34
CA LYS A 168 0.96 3.87 -21.62
C LYS A 168 0.82 5.27 -22.25
N ASP A 169 -0.36 5.60 -22.78
CA ASP A 169 -0.70 6.95 -23.22
C ASP A 169 -0.76 7.95 -22.05
N LYS A 170 -0.94 7.46 -20.81
CA LYS A 170 -0.86 8.25 -19.59
C LYS A 170 0.61 8.39 -19.15
N PRO A 171 1.11 9.62 -18.93
CA PRO A 171 2.50 9.84 -18.52
C PRO A 171 2.84 9.17 -17.18
N ILE A 172 1.86 9.10 -16.27
CA ILE A 172 2.02 8.45 -14.97
C ILE A 172 2.26 6.94 -15.13
N ALA A 173 1.56 6.28 -16.07
CA ALA A 173 1.74 4.86 -16.32
C ALA A 173 3.13 4.55 -16.91
N ALA A 174 3.58 5.38 -17.86
CA ALA A 174 4.92 5.26 -18.43
C ALA A 174 6.03 5.45 -17.38
N GLU A 175 5.89 6.44 -16.49
CA GLU A 175 6.85 6.66 -15.39
C GLU A 175 6.83 5.49 -14.38
N ASN A 176 5.66 4.98 -14.03
CA ASN A 176 5.52 3.80 -13.18
C ASN A 176 6.26 2.59 -13.77
N ILE A 177 6.09 2.31 -15.07
CA ILE A 177 6.80 1.23 -15.77
C ILE A 177 8.31 1.40 -15.64
N ARG A 178 8.82 2.61 -15.94
CA ARG A 178 10.24 2.92 -15.85
C ARG A 178 10.80 2.73 -14.44
N LEU A 179 10.09 3.21 -13.41
CA LEU A 179 10.48 3.08 -12.02
C LEU A 179 10.52 1.62 -11.57
N MET A 180 9.54 0.81 -11.99
CA MET A 180 9.49 -0.62 -11.70
C MET A 180 10.65 -1.37 -12.34
N GLN A 181 10.90 -1.15 -13.64
CA GLN A 181 12.02 -1.77 -14.37
C GLN A 181 13.36 -1.43 -13.71
N SER A 182 13.62 -0.15 -13.47
CA SER A 182 14.84 0.33 -12.79
C SER A 182 15.04 -0.31 -11.41
N THR A 183 13.95 -0.51 -10.65
CA THR A 183 14.01 -1.14 -9.33
C THR A 183 14.33 -2.64 -9.43
N LEU A 184 13.75 -3.36 -10.39
CA LEU A 184 13.97 -4.79 -10.58
C LEU A 184 15.39 -5.11 -11.07
N ASP A 185 15.92 -4.30 -11.98
CA ASP A 185 17.27 -4.52 -12.55
C ASP A 185 18.38 -4.28 -11.53
N ALA A 186 18.09 -3.49 -10.50
CA ALA A 186 19.08 -3.08 -9.53
C ALA A 186 19.21 -4.11 -8.38
N LYS A 187 20.44 -4.47 -7.98
CA LYS A 187 20.69 -5.53 -6.96
C LYS A 187 19.88 -5.37 -5.65
N TRP A 188 19.27 -6.46 -5.19
CA TRP A 188 18.44 -6.54 -3.97
C TRP A 188 19.19 -7.06 -2.73
N ARG A 189 20.24 -7.85 -2.91
CA ARG A 189 21.04 -8.41 -1.81
C ARG A 189 21.88 -7.35 -1.08
N PRO A 190 22.19 -7.52 0.22
CA PRO A 190 23.03 -6.60 0.99
C PRO A 190 24.37 -6.29 0.32
N LYS A 191 24.90 -5.08 0.57
CA LYS A 191 26.28 -4.77 0.19
C LYS A 191 27.22 -5.61 1.06
N LYS A 192 28.03 -6.48 0.45
CA LYS A 192 29.17 -7.09 1.17
C LYS A 192 30.07 -5.94 1.64
N LYS A 193 30.29 -5.80 2.96
CA LYS A 193 31.36 -4.92 3.45
C LYS A 193 32.67 -5.46 2.89
N ARG A 194 33.43 -4.63 2.19
CA ARG A 194 34.82 -4.98 1.85
C ARG A 194 35.56 -5.05 3.18
N VAL A 195 36.05 -6.24 3.51
CA VAL A 195 37.02 -6.46 4.60
C VAL A 195 38.33 -5.82 4.17
#